data_AF-A0A494B979-F1
#
_entry.id   AF-A0A494B979-F1
#
_cell.length_a   1.000
_cell.length_b   1.000
_cell.length_c   1.000
_cell.angle_alpha   90.00
_cell.angle_beta   90.00
_cell.angle_gamma   90.00
#
_symmetry.space_group_name_H-M   'P 1'
#
loop_
_entity.id
_entity.type
_entity.pdbx_description
1 polymer ?
#
loop_
_entity_poly.entity_id
_entity_poly.type
_entity_poly.pdbx_seq_one_letter_code
_entity_poly.pdbx_strand_id
1 'polypeptide(L)'
;GKTGTPEKPLSDLGLLSYRSYWSQTILEILMGLKSESGERPQITINEISEITSIKKEDVISTLQYLNLINYYKVRRHAQGIDEIWMQALS
;
A
#
# COMPACT_ATOMS: atom_id res chain seq x y z
N GLY A 1 14.32 -2.89 12.65
CA GLY A 1 14.31 -4.36 12.56
C GLY A 1 14.55 -4.76 11.11
N LYS A 2 15.18 -5.91 10.86
CA LYS A 2 15.40 -6.40 9.49
C LYS A 2 14.04 -6.73 8.86
N THR A 3 13.65 -6.00 7.82
CA THR A 3 12.42 -6.23 7.05
C THR A 3 12.44 -7.65 6.49
N GLY A 4 11.39 -8.42 6.77
CA GLY A 4 11.30 -9.81 6.36
C GLY A 4 11.12 -9.90 4.85
N THR A 5 11.94 -10.69 4.18
CA THR A 5 11.72 -11.09 2.79
C THR A 5 12.04 -12.55 2.72
N PRO A 6 11.23 -13.37 2.04
CA PRO A 6 11.57 -14.76 1.85
C PRO A 6 12.96 -14.89 1.20
N GLU A 7 13.78 -15.79 1.76
CA GLU A 7 15.01 -16.24 1.10
C GLU A 7 14.64 -17.09 -0.13
N LYS A 8 15.35 -16.88 -1.24
CA LYS A 8 15.06 -17.53 -2.54
C LYS A 8 16.00 -18.72 -2.77
N PRO A 9 15.56 -19.79 -3.48
CA PRO A 9 14.22 -20.01 -4.02
C PRO A 9 13.23 -20.53 -2.97
N LEU A 10 12.00 -20.03 -2.99
CA LEU A 10 10.91 -20.59 -2.19
C LEU A 10 10.40 -21.88 -2.83
N SER A 11 10.04 -22.87 -2.02
CA SER A 11 9.18 -23.97 -2.45
C SER A 11 7.76 -23.45 -2.72
N ASP A 12 6.98 -24.12 -3.57
CA ASP A 12 5.57 -23.75 -3.86
C ASP A 12 4.74 -23.64 -2.56
N LEU A 13 4.99 -24.53 -1.60
CA LEU A 13 4.36 -24.48 -0.28
C LEU A 13 4.82 -23.26 0.53
N GLY A 14 6.11 -22.93 0.50
CA GLY A 14 6.64 -21.74 1.16
C GLY A 14 5.99 -20.46 0.62
N LEU A 15 5.88 -20.34 -0.70
CA LEU A 15 5.21 -19.21 -1.34
C LEU A 15 3.73 -19.10 -0.91
N LEU A 16 3.01 -20.21 -0.83
CA LEU A 16 1.62 -20.23 -0.37
C LEU A 16 1.51 -19.78 1.10
N SER A 17 2.40 -20.26 1.97
CA SER A 17 2.44 -19.85 3.38
C SER A 17 2.71 -18.35 3.54
N TYR A 18 3.67 -17.79 2.79
CA TYR A 18 3.93 -16.34 2.82
C TYR A 18 2.73 -15.53 2.33
N ARG A 19 2.09 -15.94 1.23
CA ARG A 19 0.88 -15.27 0.73
C ARG A 19 -0.26 -15.29 1.73
N SER A 20 -0.49 -16.43 2.39
CA SER A 20 -1.51 -16.58 3.42
C SER A 20 -1.22 -15.63 4.61
N TYR A 21 0.02 -15.67 5.12
CA TYR A 21 0.44 -14.82 6.23
C TYR A 21 0.32 -13.34 5.90
N TRP A 22 0.88 -12.87 4.79
CA TRP A 22 0.82 -11.45 4.39
C TRP A 22 -0.62 -10.98 4.18
N SER A 23 -1.45 -11.80 3.54
CA SER A 23 -2.87 -11.46 3.35
C SER A 23 -3.56 -11.25 4.68
N GLN A 24 -3.40 -12.20 5.61
CA GLN A 24 -3.99 -12.10 6.95
C GLN A 24 -3.49 -10.87 7.70
N THR A 25 -2.18 -10.66 7.77
CA THR A 25 -1.57 -9.53 8.50
C THR A 25 -2.02 -8.18 7.92
N ILE A 26 -2.03 -8.03 6.60
CA ILE A 26 -2.48 -6.78 5.96
C ILE A 26 -3.98 -6.55 6.20
N LEU A 27 -4.81 -7.59 6.11
CA LEU A 27 -6.26 -7.48 6.37
C LEU A 27 -6.55 -7.08 7.82
N GLU A 28 -5.82 -7.64 8.79
CA GLU A 28 -5.96 -7.26 10.21
C GLU A 28 -5.69 -5.76 10.44
N ILE A 29 -4.66 -5.20 9.77
CA ILE A 29 -4.40 -3.75 9.81
C ILE A 29 -5.57 -2.98 9.20
N LEU A 30 -6.02 -3.34 8.00
CA LEU A 30 -7.08 -2.61 7.29
C LEU A 30 -8.41 -2.64 8.05
N MET A 31 -8.77 -3.77 8.66
CA MET A 31 -10.00 -3.91 9.46
C MET A 31 -9.91 -3.16 10.80
N GLY A 32 -8.70 -2.97 11.33
CA GLY A 32 -8.47 -2.23 12.57
C GLY A 32 -8.51 -0.71 12.42
N LEU A 33 -8.52 -0.19 11.19
CA LEU A 33 -8.53 1.25 10.94
C LEU A 33 -9.84 1.88 11.41
N LYS A 34 -9.73 2.82 12.35
CA LYS A 34 -10.87 3.60 12.87
C LYS A 34 -10.94 4.95 12.17
N SER A 35 -12.16 5.42 11.95
CA SER A 35 -12.39 6.80 11.54
C SER A 35 -12.44 7.69 12.78
N GLU A 36 -11.53 8.65 12.90
CA GLU A 36 -11.50 9.59 14.03
C GLU A 36 -12.45 10.77 13.85
N SER A 37 -12.97 11.01 12.63
CA SER A 37 -13.71 12.24 12.31
C SER A 37 -14.89 12.04 11.34
N GLY A 38 -15.37 10.79 11.18
CA GLY A 38 -16.41 10.44 10.21
C GLY A 38 -15.91 10.34 8.75
N GLU A 39 -14.62 10.56 8.52
CA GLU A 39 -13.96 10.39 7.23
C GLU A 39 -13.58 8.94 6.96
N ARG A 40 -13.35 8.58 5.70
CA ARG A 40 -12.87 7.22 5.37
C ARG A 40 -11.46 7.02 5.91
N PRO A 41 -11.18 5.94 6.65
CA PRO A 41 -9.83 5.69 7.16
C PRO A 41 -8.81 5.66 6.02
N GLN A 42 -7.66 6.30 6.23
CA GLN A 42 -6.57 6.37 5.27
C GLN A 42 -5.35 5.66 5.85
N ILE A 43 -4.64 4.91 5.01
CA ILE A 43 -3.33 4.34 5.32
C ILE A 43 -2.51 4.24 4.03
N THR A 44 -1.22 4.48 4.11
CA THR A 44 -0.29 4.39 2.99
C THR A 44 0.42 3.03 2.96
N ILE A 45 0.94 2.65 1.79
CA ILE A 45 1.78 1.44 1.63
C ILE A 45 3.01 1.47 2.54
N ASN A 46 3.58 2.67 2.76
CA ASN A 46 4.74 2.83 3.65
C ASN A 46 4.37 2.50 5.09
N GLU A 47 3.25 3.02 5.59
CA GLU A 47 2.78 2.74 6.96
C GLU A 47 2.48 1.24 7.13
N ILE A 48 1.82 0.59 6.17
CA ILE A 48 1.60 -0.87 6.22
C ILE A 48 2.94 -1.60 6.31
N SER A 49 3.92 -1.21 5.48
CA SER A 49 5.26 -1.83 5.48
C SER A 49 6.00 -1.63 6.81
N GLU A 50 5.90 -0.45 7.42
CA GLU A 50 6.52 -0.14 8.71
C GLU A 50 5.86 -0.90 9.86
N ILE A 51 4.53 -0.95 9.90
CA ILE A 51 3.76 -1.64 10.94
C ILE A 51 3.99 -3.15 10.88
N THR A 52 3.95 -3.72 9.67
CA THR A 52 4.00 -5.18 9.48
C THR A 52 5.42 -5.72 9.28
N SER A 53 6.40 -4.85 9.05
CA SER A 53 7.76 -5.22 8.60
C SER A 53 7.81 -6.07 7.32
N ILE A 54 6.71 -6.08 6.54
CA ILE A 54 6.64 -6.66 5.19
C ILE A 54 7.21 -5.62 4.23
N LYS A 55 7.99 -6.06 3.23
CA LYS A 55 8.50 -5.16 2.18
C LYS A 55 7.37 -4.48 1.41
N LYS A 56 7.60 -3.25 0.97
CA LYS A 56 6.62 -2.47 0.20
C LYS A 56 6.15 -3.21 -1.06
N GLU A 57 7.07 -3.89 -1.73
CA GLU A 57 6.79 -4.68 -2.93
C GLU A 57 5.86 -5.86 -2.63
N ASP A 58 6.07 -6.53 -1.48
CA ASP A 58 5.24 -7.64 -1.03
C ASP A 58 3.87 -7.16 -0.54
N VAL A 59 3.79 -5.97 0.08
CA VAL A 59 2.51 -5.31 0.41
C VAL A 59 1.73 -4.99 -0.87
N ILE A 60 2.36 -4.37 -1.87
CA ILE A 60 1.71 -4.02 -3.14
C ILE A 60 1.20 -5.27 -3.84
N SER A 61 2.04 -6.31 -3.98
CA SER A 61 1.65 -7.54 -4.65
C SER A 61 0.53 -8.28 -3.92
N THR A 62 0.52 -8.25 -2.58
CA THR A 62 -0.56 -8.83 -1.78
C THR A 62 -1.86 -8.04 -1.95
N LEU A 63 -1.83 -6.71 -1.91
CA LEU A 63 -3.03 -5.89 -2.15
C LEU A 63 -3.58 -6.04 -3.57
N GLN A 64 -2.72 -6.20 -4.58
CA GLN A 64 -3.12 -6.53 -5.95
C GLN A 64 -3.78 -7.91 -6.01
N TYR A 65 -3.20 -8.92 -5.34
CA TYR A 65 -3.77 -10.26 -5.28
C TYR A 65 -5.14 -10.29 -4.61
N LEU A 66 -5.35 -9.48 -3.57
CA LEU A 66 -6.64 -9.31 -2.89
C LEU A 66 -7.61 -8.39 -3.64
N ASN A 67 -7.19 -7.79 -4.76
CA ASN A 67 -7.95 -6.81 -5.53
C ASN A 67 -8.38 -5.57 -4.71
N LEU A 68 -7.52 -5.14 -3.77
CA LEU A 68 -7.75 -4.04 -2.82
C LEU A 68 -7.08 -2.72 -3.22
N ILE A 69 -6.43 -2.66 -4.38
CA ILE A 69 -5.78 -1.44 -4.89
C ILE A 69 -6.45 -0.98 -6.19
N ASN A 70 -6.93 0.27 -6.18
CA ASN A 70 -7.26 1.00 -7.40
C ASN A 70 -6.11 1.93 -7.74
N TYR A 71 -5.51 1.75 -8.92
CA TYR A 71 -4.43 2.61 -9.39
C TYR A 71 -4.95 3.99 -9.77
N TYR A 72 -4.83 4.97 -8.87
CA TYR A 72 -4.88 6.38 -9.23
C TYR A 72 -3.46 6.87 -9.52
N LYS A 73 -3.06 6.81 -10.79
CA LYS A 73 -1.81 7.43 -11.25
C LYS A 73 -1.98 8.95 -11.22
N VAL A 74 -1.67 9.57 -10.09
CA VAL A 74 -1.50 11.03 -10.04
C VAL A 74 -0.27 11.34 -10.90
N ARG A 75 -0.51 11.77 -12.14
CA ARG A 75 0.55 12.33 -12.99
C ARG A 75 1.03 13.61 -12.28
N ARG A 76 2.13 13.50 -11.52
CA ARG A 76 2.95 14.68 -11.23
C ARG A 76 3.52 15.13 -12.56
N HIS A 77 2.86 16.11 -13.18
CA HIS A 77 3.49 16.95 -14.19
C HIS A 77 4.53 17.77 -13.44
N ALA A 78 5.74 17.22 -13.32
CA ALA A 78 6.89 17.92 -12.79
C ALA A 78 7.87 18.09 -13.94
N GLN A 79 7.70 19.18 -14.67
CA GLN A 79 8.76 20.05 -15.20
C GLN A 79 8.12 21.13 -16.08
N GLY A 80 8.41 22.39 -15.76
CA GLY A 80 7.98 23.58 -16.51
C GLY A 80 7.47 24.65 -15.56
N ILE A 81 8.23 25.72 -15.42
CA ILE A 81 8.10 26.76 -14.40
C ILE A 81 7.50 27.96 -15.12
N ASP A 82 6.27 27.85 -15.60
CA ASP A 82 5.72 28.90 -16.45
C ASP A 82 4.37 29.31 -15.87
N GLU A 83 4.34 30.58 -15.47
CA GLU A 83 3.18 31.36 -15.06
C GLU A 83 1.89 30.93 -15.77
N ILE A 84 0.77 30.88 -15.05
CA ILE A 84 -0.47 31.58 -15.39
C ILE A 84 -1.45 31.40 -14.22
N TRP A 85 -1.70 32.54 -13.57
CA TRP A 85 -2.83 32.84 -12.71
C TRP A 85 -4.16 32.65 -13.45
N MET A 86 -5.22 32.20 -12.78
CA MET A 86 -6.65 32.57 -12.93
C MET A 86 -7.53 31.43 -12.37
N GLN A 87 -8.16 31.62 -11.21
CA GLN A 87 -9.54 32.11 -11.07
C GLN A 87 -10.59 31.30 -11.83
N ALA A 88 -11.35 30.49 -11.10
CA ALA A 88 -12.68 30.05 -11.48
C ALA A 88 -13.51 29.78 -10.21
N LEU A 89 -13.88 30.85 -9.52
CA LEU A 89 -15.10 30.90 -8.71
C LEU A 89 -15.81 32.22 -9.04
N SER A 90 -16.67 32.15 -10.06
CA SER A 90 -17.88 32.96 -10.19
C SER A 90 -19.06 32.01 -10.30
#